data_AF-A0A7Z2VQY2-F1
#
_entry.id   AF-A0A7Z2VQY2-F1
#
_cell.length_a   1.000
_cell.length_b   1.000
_cell.length_c   1.000
_cell.angle_alpha   90.00
_cell.angle_beta   90.00
_cell.angle_gamma   90.00
#
_symmetry.space_group_name_H-M   'P 1'
#
loop_
_entity.id
_entity.type
_entity.pdbx_description
1 polymer ?
#
loop_
_entity_poly.entity_id
_entity_poly.type
_entity_poly.pdbx_seq_one_letter_code
_entity_poly.pdbx_strand_id
1 'polypeptide(L)'
;MPDSYPFPMYSGIFEPKHYKQIGAALWFFSWCINSTTKECEEEDGVTWGYVHGKKPMKLSELAAPFGVNDKTVGRWIETLEEHGYIRTTRAPYGLIVAVRNSKKRTDKNVRSDDIEQTNMSDLSMPEQTKMSDHGVILPERTDSNVLSNKDLDLTITTSINKSPIIQLIESYCNLHNKIEFHLKDKERTLMFKMIGDGIPVSLIIETMQAVYRERSVETNITSFLYYKSVIYQAWETVKAITEGVPISPVALGEDSITNRVPAPVVALGSPRRTRPQQELDDLRRKREEARQLEQG
;
A
#
# COMPACT_ATOMS: atom_id res chain seq x y z
N MET A 1 6.13 -17.17 -16.71
CA MET A 1 6.71 -15.88 -17.16
C MET A 1 8.20 -16.11 -17.35
N PRO A 2 8.88 -15.48 -18.33
CA PRO A 2 10.34 -15.50 -18.35
C PRO A 2 10.87 -14.99 -17.00
N ASP A 3 12.07 -15.43 -16.60
CA ASP A 3 12.70 -15.14 -15.32
C ASP A 3 12.64 -13.64 -14.96
N SER A 4 11.61 -13.26 -14.20
CA SER A 4 11.38 -11.89 -13.78
C SER A 4 11.93 -11.72 -12.37
N TYR A 5 12.79 -10.73 -12.19
CA TYR A 5 13.32 -10.36 -10.89
C TYR A 5 12.98 -8.90 -10.58
N PRO A 6 12.71 -8.55 -9.32
CA PRO A 6 12.56 -7.17 -8.93
C PRO A 6 13.90 -6.45 -9.09
N PHE A 7 13.86 -5.21 -9.57
CA PHE A 7 15.00 -4.30 -9.49
C PHE A 7 14.58 -3.05 -8.73
N PRO A 8 15.46 -2.50 -7.87
CA PRO A 8 15.15 -1.31 -7.10
C PRO A 8 15.14 -0.08 -8.01
N MET A 9 14.17 0.80 -7.78
CA MET A 9 14.09 2.13 -8.38
C MET A 9 13.65 3.13 -7.31
N TYR A 10 14.22 4.32 -7.32
CA TYR A 10 13.83 5.39 -6.39
C TYR A 10 12.38 5.81 -6.63
N SER A 11 11.56 5.77 -5.57
CA SER A 11 10.14 6.15 -5.63
C SER A 11 9.92 7.61 -6.04
N GLY A 12 10.91 8.48 -5.81
CA GLY A 12 10.89 9.89 -6.24
C GLY A 12 10.66 10.07 -7.75
N ILE A 13 10.94 9.06 -8.57
CA ILE A 13 10.65 9.11 -10.02
C ILE A 13 9.17 9.33 -10.35
N PHE A 14 8.26 9.03 -9.41
CA PHE A 14 6.82 9.20 -9.57
C PHE A 14 6.30 10.57 -9.12
N GLU A 15 7.19 11.48 -8.70
CA GLU A 15 6.76 12.84 -8.36
C GLU A 15 6.24 13.60 -9.60
N PRO A 16 5.32 14.58 -9.42
CA PRO A 16 4.72 15.32 -10.54
C PRO A 16 5.73 16.02 -11.45
N LYS A 17 6.89 16.41 -10.90
CA LYS A 17 8.00 16.99 -11.66
C LYS A 17 8.54 15.98 -12.68
N HIS A 18 8.88 14.79 -12.20
CA HIS A 18 9.45 13.73 -13.02
C HIS A 18 8.43 13.15 -13.98
N TYR A 19 7.16 12.99 -13.57
CA TYR A 19 6.07 12.54 -14.45
C TYR A 19 5.96 13.38 -15.73
N LYS A 20 6.00 14.72 -15.61
CA LYS A 20 5.90 15.64 -16.76
C LYS A 20 7.15 15.62 -17.64
N GLN A 21 8.32 15.40 -17.05
CA GLN A 21 9.60 15.40 -17.74
C GLN A 21 9.87 14.08 -18.47
N ILE A 22 9.59 12.95 -17.83
CA ILE A 22 9.97 11.63 -18.33
C ILE A 22 8.94 11.04 -19.31
N GLY A 23 7.64 11.24 -19.03
CA GLY A 23 6.55 10.69 -19.82
C GLY A 23 6.74 9.20 -20.15
N ALA A 24 6.60 8.86 -21.43
CA ALA A 24 6.77 7.49 -21.93
C ALA A 24 8.22 6.99 -21.91
N ALA A 25 9.22 7.88 -21.77
CA ALA A 25 10.62 7.48 -21.70
C ALA A 25 10.95 6.72 -20.40
N LEU A 26 10.01 6.68 -19.44
CA LEU A 26 10.11 5.87 -18.22
C LEU A 26 10.39 4.39 -18.52
N TRP A 27 9.81 3.84 -19.58
CA TRP A 27 10.06 2.45 -20.00
C TRP A 27 11.53 2.21 -20.35
N PHE A 28 12.11 3.13 -21.13
CA PHE A 28 13.52 3.08 -21.50
C PHE A 28 14.42 3.29 -20.28
N PHE A 29 14.12 4.29 -19.45
CA PHE A 29 14.86 4.54 -18.22
C PHE A 29 14.87 3.33 -17.27
N SER A 30 13.71 2.69 -17.08
CA SER A 30 13.56 1.48 -16.26
C SER A 30 14.41 0.32 -16.80
N TRP A 31 14.41 0.14 -18.12
CA TRP A 31 15.25 -0.84 -18.78
C TRP A 31 16.74 -0.51 -18.60
N CYS A 32 17.15 0.76 -18.69
CA CYS A 32 18.54 1.14 -18.47
C CYS A 32 19.01 0.84 -17.03
N ILE A 33 18.18 1.10 -16.02
CA ILE A 33 18.46 0.70 -14.63
C ILE A 33 18.65 -0.81 -14.55
N ASN A 34 17.73 -1.58 -15.13
CA ASN A 34 17.83 -3.03 -15.11
C ASN A 34 19.08 -3.56 -15.85
N SER A 35 19.45 -2.93 -16.96
CA SER A 35 20.60 -3.28 -17.80
C SER A 35 21.93 -2.68 -17.32
N THR A 36 21.93 -1.98 -16.18
CA THR A 36 23.15 -1.49 -15.54
C THR A 36 23.96 -2.67 -14.99
N THR A 37 25.25 -2.71 -15.37
CA THR A 37 26.18 -3.77 -14.94
C THR A 37 27.36 -3.27 -14.12
N LYS A 38 27.75 -2.00 -14.29
CA LYS A 38 28.84 -1.35 -13.55
C LYS A 38 28.39 0.02 -13.09
N GLU A 39 28.72 0.36 -11.86
CA GLU A 39 28.48 1.69 -11.28
C GLU A 39 29.83 2.36 -11.04
N CYS A 40 29.91 3.65 -11.35
CA CYS A 40 31.06 4.48 -11.03
C CYS A 40 30.55 5.71 -10.28
N GLU A 41 31.16 5.98 -9.13
CA GLU A 41 30.96 7.24 -8.41
C GLU A 41 31.94 8.26 -8.99
N GLU A 42 31.41 9.38 -9.47
CA GLU A 42 32.23 10.53 -9.85
C GLU A 42 32.62 11.34 -8.60
N GLU A 43 33.67 12.17 -8.69
CA GLU A 43 34.22 12.96 -7.59
C GLU A 43 33.18 13.89 -6.93
N ASP A 44 32.14 14.27 -7.67
CA ASP A 44 31.01 15.09 -7.20
C ASP A 44 29.98 14.31 -6.33
N GLY A 45 30.23 13.03 -6.04
CA GLY A 45 29.35 12.17 -5.26
C GLY A 45 28.12 11.66 -6.04
N VAL A 46 28.09 11.85 -7.36
CA VAL A 46 27.01 11.36 -8.23
C VAL A 46 27.37 9.96 -8.77
N THR A 47 26.49 8.98 -8.52
CA THR A 47 26.65 7.63 -9.04
C THR A 47 26.07 7.50 -10.45
N TRP A 48 26.89 7.01 -11.37
CA TRP A 48 26.50 6.69 -12.75
C TRP A 48 26.62 5.19 -13.04
N GLY A 49 25.53 4.61 -13.52
CA GLY A 49 25.46 3.22 -13.95
C GLY A 49 25.66 3.08 -15.46
N TYR A 50 26.68 2.34 -15.89
CA TYR A 50 26.89 2.05 -17.30
C TYR A 50 26.02 0.87 -17.76
N VAL A 51 25.19 1.14 -18.76
CA VAL A 51 24.35 0.14 -19.42
C VAL A 51 25.25 -0.84 -20.17
N HIS A 52 25.08 -2.14 -19.94
CA HIS A 52 25.88 -3.21 -20.55
C HIS A 52 27.40 -3.00 -20.47
N GLY A 53 27.90 -2.30 -19.44
CA GLY A 53 29.33 -2.19 -19.15
C GLY A 53 30.10 -1.33 -20.15
N LYS A 54 29.51 -0.22 -20.61
CA LYS A 54 30.07 0.71 -21.61
C LYS A 54 30.09 0.18 -23.04
N LYS A 55 29.35 -0.90 -23.33
CA LYS A 55 29.21 -1.41 -24.69
C LYS A 55 28.49 -0.35 -25.56
N PRO A 56 29.08 0.09 -26.69
CA PRO A 56 28.36 0.91 -27.67
C PRO A 56 27.18 0.15 -28.27
N MET A 57 26.00 0.76 -28.26
CA MET A 57 24.79 0.15 -28.80
C MET A 57 24.14 1.02 -29.88
N LYS A 58 23.61 0.38 -30.92
CA LYS A 58 22.85 1.07 -31.97
C LYS A 58 21.43 1.37 -31.48
N LEU A 59 20.79 2.39 -32.07
CA LEU A 59 19.38 2.71 -31.76
C LEU A 59 18.44 1.52 -32.01
N SER A 60 18.69 0.74 -33.06
CA SER A 60 17.88 -0.45 -33.37
C SER A 60 18.01 -1.54 -32.31
N GLU A 61 19.20 -1.71 -31.71
CA GLU A 61 19.41 -2.65 -30.59
C GLU A 61 18.71 -2.16 -29.32
N LEU A 62 18.69 -0.84 -29.09
CA LEU A 62 17.98 -0.22 -27.98
C LEU A 62 16.45 -0.25 -28.16
N ALA A 63 15.96 -0.30 -29.39
CA ALA A 63 14.54 -0.34 -29.73
C ALA A 63 13.94 -1.75 -29.69
N ALA A 64 14.74 -2.78 -29.99
CA ALA A 64 14.29 -4.17 -30.05
C ALA A 64 13.55 -4.67 -28.79
N PRO A 65 13.97 -4.35 -27.54
CA PRO A 65 13.25 -4.80 -26.34
C PRO A 65 11.82 -4.26 -26.21
N PHE A 66 11.52 -3.13 -26.84
CA PHE A 66 10.22 -2.46 -26.74
C PHE A 66 9.35 -2.66 -27.99
N GLY A 67 9.90 -3.23 -29.07
CA GLY A 67 9.21 -3.35 -30.35
C GLY A 67 8.84 -1.99 -30.97
N VAL A 68 9.60 -0.93 -30.67
CA VAL A 68 9.36 0.42 -31.20
C VAL A 68 10.35 0.77 -32.31
N ASN A 69 10.13 1.91 -32.97
CA ASN A 69 11.06 2.44 -33.99
C ASN A 69 12.24 3.17 -33.34
N ASP A 70 13.40 3.14 -33.98
CA ASP A 70 14.63 3.87 -33.62
C ASP A 70 14.37 5.36 -33.34
N LYS A 71 13.46 5.99 -34.10
CA LYS A 71 13.06 7.39 -33.88
C LYS A 71 12.41 7.61 -32.51
N THR A 72 11.63 6.65 -32.02
CA THR A 72 10.97 6.73 -30.72
C THR A 72 12.00 6.65 -29.60
N VAL A 73 12.94 5.70 -29.69
CA VAL A 73 14.03 5.58 -28.72
C VAL A 73 14.95 6.80 -28.76
N GLY A 74 15.25 7.32 -29.94
CA GLY A 74 16.01 8.57 -30.09
C GLY A 74 15.36 9.72 -29.32
N ARG A 75 14.05 9.93 -29.46
CA ARG A 75 13.30 10.93 -28.68
C ARG A 75 13.35 10.67 -27.17
N TRP A 76 13.22 9.41 -26.75
CA TRP A 76 13.34 9.07 -25.33
C TRP A 76 14.72 9.37 -24.78
N ILE A 77 15.79 9.06 -25.53
CA ILE A 77 17.17 9.38 -25.15
C ILE A 77 17.34 10.89 -25.02
N GLU A 78 16.88 11.66 -26.01
CA GLU A 78 16.95 13.13 -26.00
C GLU A 78 16.23 13.71 -24.77
N THR A 79 14.99 13.28 -24.50
CA THR A 79 14.21 13.73 -23.33
C THR A 79 14.88 13.37 -22.01
N LEU A 80 15.44 12.16 -21.89
CA LEU A 80 16.08 11.69 -20.67
C LEU A 80 17.42 12.40 -20.42
N GLU A 81 18.16 12.69 -21.49
CA GLU A 81 19.42 13.43 -21.44
C GLU A 81 19.19 14.91 -21.10
N GLU A 82 18.20 15.55 -21.73
CA GLU A 82 17.80 16.94 -21.47
C GLU A 82 17.47 17.18 -19.99
N HIS A 83 16.78 16.23 -19.36
CA HIS A 83 16.40 16.33 -17.95
C HIS A 83 17.44 15.70 -16.99
N GLY A 84 18.58 15.22 -17.51
CA GLY A 84 19.70 14.74 -16.70
C GLY A 84 19.47 13.40 -15.99
N TYR A 85 18.59 12.56 -16.51
CA TYR A 85 18.39 11.19 -16.04
C TYR A 85 19.46 10.23 -16.58
N ILE A 86 19.88 10.47 -17.82
CA ILE A 86 20.93 9.70 -18.48
C ILE A 86 21.97 10.64 -19.10
N ARG A 87 23.13 10.09 -19.41
CA ARG A 87 24.18 10.73 -20.20
C ARG A 87 24.53 9.82 -21.37
N THR A 88 24.62 10.39 -22.56
CA THR A 88 24.93 9.64 -23.77
C THR A 88 26.27 10.08 -24.33
N THR A 89 27.17 9.12 -24.56
CA THR A 89 28.46 9.37 -25.22
C THR A 89 28.49 8.69 -26.57
N ARG A 90 28.82 9.44 -27.63
CA ARG A 90 28.99 8.87 -28.98
C ARG A 90 30.27 8.01 -29.04
N ALA A 91 30.14 6.84 -29.63
CA ALA A 91 31.24 5.93 -29.93
C ALA A 91 31.19 5.48 -31.40
N PRO A 92 32.28 4.97 -31.99
CA PRO A 92 32.35 4.62 -33.42
C PRO A 92 31.28 3.62 -33.92
N TYR A 93 30.64 2.87 -33.02
CA TYR A 93 29.65 1.84 -33.35
C TYR A 93 28.30 1.99 -32.65
N GLY A 94 28.04 3.14 -32.01
CA GLY A 94 26.77 3.36 -31.31
C GLY A 94 26.87 4.41 -30.22
N LEU A 95 25.93 4.32 -29.29
CA LEU A 95 25.80 5.19 -28.13
C LEU A 95 26.17 4.40 -26.88
N ILE A 96 26.95 5.01 -25.99
CA ILE A 96 27.19 4.52 -24.65
C ILE A 96 26.26 5.30 -23.72
N VAL A 97 25.42 4.58 -22.98
CA VAL A 97 24.44 5.17 -22.06
C VAL A 97 24.91 4.97 -20.62
N ALA A 98 24.97 6.07 -19.87
CA ALA A 98 25.15 6.07 -18.43
C ALA A 98 23.87 6.59 -17.75
N VAL A 99 23.45 5.95 -16.67
CA VAL A 99 22.19 6.23 -15.96
C VAL A 99 22.51 6.84 -14.61
N ARG A 100 21.89 7.97 -14.29
CA ARG A 100 22.07 8.63 -13.00
C ARG A 100 21.31 7.87 -11.91
N ASN A 101 21.90 7.79 -10.71
CA ASN A 101 21.27 7.16 -9.55
C ASN A 101 20.82 5.71 -9.83
N SER A 102 21.65 4.95 -10.54
CA SER A 102 21.34 3.57 -10.95
C SER A 102 21.31 2.56 -9.78
N LYS A 103 21.62 3.00 -8.55
CA LYS A 103 22.04 2.18 -7.41
C LYS A 103 21.31 0.85 -7.34
N LYS A 104 21.94 -0.17 -7.92
CA LYS A 104 21.38 -1.51 -8.08
C LYS A 104 21.69 -2.40 -6.87
N ARG A 105 22.51 -1.96 -5.90
CA ARG A 105 22.94 -2.77 -4.76
C ARG A 105 23.09 -1.95 -3.48
N THR A 106 22.31 -2.29 -2.46
CA THR A 106 22.81 -2.24 -1.08
C THR A 106 23.45 -3.60 -0.79
N ASP A 107 24.72 -3.54 -0.42
CA ASP A 107 25.45 -4.51 0.41
C ASP A 107 25.75 -5.89 -0.19
N LYS A 108 26.85 -5.97 -0.95
CA LYS A 108 27.93 -6.99 -0.79
C LYS A 108 29.27 -6.45 -1.34
N ASN A 109 29.70 -5.28 -0.88
CA ASN A 109 31.14 -5.01 -0.82
C ASN A 109 31.62 -5.49 0.55
N VAL A 110 31.63 -6.82 0.71
CA VAL A 110 32.67 -7.43 1.55
C VAL A 110 33.95 -7.10 0.80
N ARG A 111 34.72 -6.14 1.31
CA ARG A 111 36.15 -6.08 1.03
C ARG A 111 36.71 -7.44 1.43
N SER A 112 36.78 -8.38 0.50
CA SER A 112 37.83 -9.35 0.53
C SER A 112 39.07 -8.56 0.14
N ASP A 113 39.82 -8.14 1.17
CA ASP A 113 41.23 -7.82 1.03
C ASP A 113 41.90 -9.09 0.50
N ASP A 114 41.90 -9.28 -0.82
CA ASP A 114 42.81 -10.22 -1.46
C ASP A 114 44.18 -9.56 -1.42
N ILE A 115 44.83 -9.81 -0.29
CA ILE A 115 46.26 -9.73 -0.06
C ILE A 115 46.96 -10.27 -1.31
N GLU A 116 47.70 -9.38 -1.96
CA GLU A 116 48.72 -9.74 -2.93
C GLU A 116 49.64 -10.80 -2.29
N GLN A 117 49.46 -12.06 -2.68
CA GLN A 117 50.52 -13.05 -2.54
C GLN A 117 51.62 -12.70 -3.54
N THR A 118 52.43 -11.72 -3.17
CA THR A 118 53.76 -11.57 -3.71
C THR A 118 54.72 -12.08 -2.66
N ASN A 119 55.22 -13.29 -2.88
CA ASN A 119 56.43 -13.81 -2.25
C ASN A 119 57.49 -12.71 -2.21
N MET A 120 58.09 -12.46 -1.05
CA MET A 120 59.55 -12.41 -0.90
C MET A 120 59.94 -12.44 0.58
N SER A 121 61.04 -13.13 0.79
CA SER A 121 61.59 -13.64 2.02
C SER A 121 62.27 -12.57 2.88
N ASP A 122 62.39 -12.95 4.15
CA ASP A 122 63.54 -12.77 5.04
C ASP A 122 63.87 -11.38 5.65
N LEU A 123 63.94 -11.44 6.98
CA LEU A 123 64.80 -10.70 7.92
C LEU A 123 64.40 -9.30 8.41
N SER A 124 64.51 -9.20 9.75
CA SER A 124 65.01 -8.06 10.52
C SER A 124 63.99 -7.12 11.19
N MET A 125 63.65 -7.46 12.44
CA MET A 125 63.46 -6.47 13.52
C MET A 125 64.75 -5.63 13.68
N PRO A 126 64.70 -4.35 14.13
CA PRO A 126 64.65 -4.09 15.57
C PRO A 126 63.80 -2.87 16.02
N GLU A 127 63.13 -3.09 17.15
CA GLU A 127 63.06 -2.28 18.38
C GLU A 127 63.43 -0.78 18.37
N GLN A 128 62.53 0.07 18.93
CA GLN A 128 62.73 1.31 19.73
C GLN A 128 61.42 2.15 19.67
N THR A 129 60.86 2.85 20.67
CA THR A 129 61.24 3.33 22.00
C THR A 129 59.96 3.80 22.74
N LYS A 130 59.90 3.60 24.07
CA LYS A 130 58.85 4.09 25.00
C LYS A 130 58.97 5.60 25.25
N MET A 131 57.86 6.31 25.54
CA MET A 131 57.70 7.22 26.69
C MET A 131 56.22 7.61 26.94
N SER A 132 55.86 7.67 28.23
CA SER A 132 54.63 8.11 28.93
C SER A 132 54.46 9.66 28.85
N ASP A 133 53.40 10.39 29.26
CA ASP A 133 52.45 10.28 30.37
C ASP A 133 51.41 11.44 30.32
N HIS A 134 50.36 11.33 31.14
CA HIS A 134 49.43 12.36 31.69
C HIS A 134 48.18 12.79 30.91
N GLY A 135 47.04 12.29 31.39
CA GLY A 135 45.72 12.88 31.18
C GLY A 135 45.36 13.95 32.22
N VAL A 136 44.26 14.67 31.96
CA VAL A 136 43.23 15.14 32.92
C VAL A 136 42.14 15.93 32.16
N ILE A 137 40.92 15.37 32.19
CA ILE A 137 39.58 15.94 32.44
C ILE A 137 38.91 16.91 31.41
N LEU A 138 37.72 16.45 30.98
CA LEU A 138 36.64 17.03 30.14
C LEU A 138 35.92 18.26 30.76
N PRO A 139 35.06 18.98 29.99
CA PRO A 139 33.62 18.66 29.91
C PRO A 139 33.09 18.73 28.46
N GLU A 140 32.50 17.67 27.92
CA GLU A 140 31.06 17.34 27.93
C GLU A 140 30.16 18.36 27.19
N ARG A 141 29.67 18.00 25.99
CA ARG A 141 28.22 18.01 25.63
C ARG A 141 27.90 17.42 24.24
N THR A 142 27.33 16.21 24.32
CA THR A 142 26.22 15.63 23.54
C THR A 142 26.36 15.44 22.02
N ASP A 143 26.95 14.32 21.64
CA ASP A 143 26.49 13.57 20.46
C ASP A 143 25.23 12.80 20.84
N SER A 144 24.08 13.23 20.33
CA SER A 144 22.86 12.43 20.38
C SER A 144 22.97 11.29 19.38
N ASN A 145 23.38 10.12 19.88
CA ASN A 145 23.08 8.83 19.27
C ASN A 145 21.56 8.67 19.17
N VAL A 146 21.00 8.92 17.98
CA VAL A 146 19.71 8.34 17.62
C VAL A 146 20.03 7.03 16.90
N LEU A 147 19.82 5.94 17.64
CA LEU A 147 19.77 4.58 17.12
C LEU A 147 18.79 4.56 15.94
N SER A 148 19.30 4.53 14.72
CA SER A 148 18.50 4.19 13.55
C SER A 148 18.19 2.71 13.67
N ASN A 149 16.94 2.36 13.95
CA ASN A 149 16.42 1.00 13.92
C ASN A 149 16.60 0.41 12.51
N LYS A 150 17.80 -0.07 12.21
CA LYS A 150 18.08 -1.02 11.15
C LYS A 150 18.02 -2.38 11.81
N ASP A 151 16.81 -2.92 11.90
CA ASP A 151 16.49 -4.33 12.01
C ASP A 151 14.97 -4.43 12.05
N LEU A 152 14.36 -4.63 10.89
CA LEU A 152 13.00 -5.17 10.80
C LEU A 152 13.03 -6.23 9.72
N ASP A 153 13.46 -7.41 10.15
CA ASP A 153 13.19 -8.67 9.49
C ASP A 153 11.72 -8.71 9.09
N LEU A 154 11.49 -8.85 7.79
CA LEU A 154 10.19 -8.91 7.15
C LEU A 154 9.58 -10.30 7.38
N THR A 155 9.33 -10.69 8.62
CA THR A 155 8.49 -11.84 8.99
C THR A 155 7.98 -11.69 10.43
N ILE A 156 6.93 -10.90 10.63
CA ILE A 156 6.08 -10.99 11.84
C ILE A 156 4.61 -10.98 11.40
N THR A 157 4.08 -12.17 11.15
CA THR A 157 2.78 -12.54 11.70
C THR A 157 2.85 -12.21 13.19
N THR A 158 2.14 -11.19 13.68
CA THR A 158 1.64 -11.00 15.07
C THR A 158 1.21 -9.54 15.32
N SER A 159 -0.12 -9.34 15.42
CA SER A 159 -0.79 -8.54 16.45
C SER A 159 -0.15 -7.21 16.92
N ILE A 160 -0.27 -6.16 16.10
CA ILE A 160 -0.25 -4.76 16.58
C ILE A 160 -1.38 -4.02 15.85
N ASN A 161 -2.32 -3.46 16.61
CA ASN A 161 -3.55 -2.75 16.22
C ASN A 161 -3.58 -2.26 14.76
N LYS A 162 -4.10 -3.10 13.86
CA LYS A 162 -4.36 -2.70 12.47
C LYS A 162 -5.34 -1.52 12.47
N SER A 163 -5.06 -0.49 11.69
CA SER A 163 -5.99 0.65 11.55
C SER A 163 -7.39 0.14 11.17
N PRO A 164 -8.49 0.69 11.74
CA PRO A 164 -9.85 0.19 11.50
C PRO A 164 -10.20 0.09 10.00
N ILE A 165 -9.70 1.03 9.18
CA ILE A 165 -9.90 0.99 7.73
C ILE A 165 -9.17 -0.17 7.06
N ILE A 166 -7.95 -0.48 7.50
CA ILE A 166 -7.15 -1.58 6.94
C ILE A 166 -7.84 -2.92 7.26
N GLN A 167 -8.34 -3.08 8.48
CA GLN A 167 -9.11 -4.26 8.87
C GLN A 167 -10.35 -4.45 7.98
N LEU A 168 -11.08 -3.37 7.71
CA LEU A 168 -12.26 -3.40 6.86
C LEU A 168 -11.89 -3.78 5.42
N ILE A 169 -10.86 -3.16 4.84
CA ILE A 169 -10.41 -3.43 3.46
C ILE A 169 -9.94 -4.88 3.33
N GLU A 170 -9.07 -5.34 4.23
CA GLU A 170 -8.58 -6.73 4.23
C GLU A 170 -9.74 -7.72 4.34
N SER A 171 -10.71 -7.47 5.23
CA SER A 171 -11.87 -8.35 5.40
C SER A 171 -12.72 -8.46 4.14
N TYR A 172 -12.96 -7.35 3.43
CA TYR A 172 -13.71 -7.34 2.18
C TYR A 172 -12.94 -8.04 1.06
N CYS A 173 -11.65 -7.74 0.93
CA CYS A 173 -10.76 -8.36 -0.05
C CYS A 173 -10.69 -9.89 0.11
N ASN A 174 -10.52 -10.36 1.36
CA ASN A 174 -10.52 -11.78 1.69
C ASN A 174 -11.87 -12.45 1.40
N LEU A 175 -12.98 -11.79 1.73
CA LEU A 175 -14.33 -12.34 1.52
C LEU A 175 -14.65 -12.53 0.02
N HIS A 176 -14.18 -11.63 -0.84
CA HIS A 176 -14.45 -11.64 -2.28
C HIS A 176 -13.33 -12.22 -3.14
N ASN A 177 -12.26 -12.76 -2.55
CA ASN A 177 -11.04 -13.19 -3.25
C ASN A 177 -10.47 -12.10 -4.19
N LYS A 178 -10.46 -10.85 -3.72
CA LYS A 178 -9.97 -9.69 -4.48
C LYS A 178 -8.72 -9.11 -3.85
N ILE A 179 -7.81 -8.66 -4.72
CA ILE A 179 -6.65 -7.87 -4.29
C ILE A 179 -7.08 -6.40 -4.14
N GLU A 180 -6.54 -5.69 -3.15
CA GLU A 180 -6.88 -4.30 -2.79
C GLU A 180 -6.87 -3.30 -3.98
N PHE A 181 -6.04 -3.53 -5.00
CA PHE A 181 -6.00 -2.71 -6.22
C PHE A 181 -7.30 -2.74 -7.04
N HIS A 182 -8.17 -3.73 -6.85
CA HIS A 182 -9.45 -3.84 -7.54
C HIS A 182 -10.58 -3.05 -6.86
N LEU A 183 -10.31 -2.47 -5.70
CA LEU A 183 -11.29 -1.66 -4.96
C LEU A 183 -11.39 -0.28 -5.62
N LYS A 184 -12.58 0.10 -6.09
CA LYS A 184 -12.80 1.38 -6.76
C LYS A 184 -12.71 2.52 -5.74
N ASP A 185 -12.29 3.70 -6.16
CA ASP A 185 -12.18 4.86 -5.25
C ASP A 185 -13.50 5.21 -4.57
N LYS A 186 -14.63 5.05 -5.28
CA LYS A 186 -15.98 5.23 -4.71
C LYS A 186 -16.27 4.28 -3.54
N GLU A 187 -15.74 3.06 -3.60
CA GLU A 187 -15.89 2.05 -2.54
C GLU A 187 -15.02 2.39 -1.34
N ARG A 188 -13.77 2.81 -1.59
CA ARG A 188 -12.87 3.33 -0.54
C ARG A 188 -13.49 4.52 0.18
N THR A 189 -13.96 5.53 -0.57
CA THR A 189 -14.62 6.70 0.03
C THR A 189 -15.83 6.32 0.86
N LEU A 190 -16.61 5.31 0.45
CA LEU A 190 -17.74 4.82 1.23
C LEU A 190 -17.28 4.17 2.54
N MET A 191 -16.25 3.31 2.51
CA MET A 191 -15.67 2.69 3.71
C MET A 191 -15.16 3.75 4.70
N PHE A 192 -14.42 4.75 4.20
CA PHE A 192 -13.98 5.89 5.01
C PHE A 192 -15.14 6.67 5.60
N LYS A 193 -16.19 6.92 4.81
CA LYS A 193 -17.38 7.64 5.26
C LYS A 193 -18.10 6.89 6.37
N MET A 194 -18.30 5.58 6.24
CA MET A 194 -18.97 4.77 7.28
C MET A 194 -18.22 4.79 8.62
N ILE A 195 -16.88 4.73 8.57
CA ILE A 195 -16.06 4.85 9.77
C ILE A 195 -16.16 6.28 10.35
N GLY A 196 -16.15 7.30 9.49
CA GLY A 196 -16.34 8.70 9.89
C GLY A 196 -17.73 9.00 10.47
N ASP A 197 -18.77 8.29 10.02
CA ASP A 197 -20.13 8.34 10.55
C ASP A 197 -20.24 7.63 11.92
N GLY A 198 -19.14 7.07 12.43
CA GLY A 198 -19.05 6.44 13.75
C GLY A 198 -19.50 4.99 13.79
N ILE A 199 -19.67 4.33 12.64
CA ILE A 199 -20.08 2.93 12.58
C ILE A 199 -18.91 2.03 13.00
N PRO A 200 -19.06 1.17 14.01
CA PRO A 200 -18.01 0.24 14.42
C PRO A 200 -17.62 -0.70 13.29
N VAL A 201 -16.32 -0.84 13.02
CA VAL A 201 -15.81 -1.71 11.95
C VAL A 201 -16.22 -3.17 12.14
N SER A 202 -16.30 -3.65 13.37
CA SER A 202 -16.79 -4.99 13.69
C SER A 202 -18.20 -5.24 13.15
N LEU A 203 -19.12 -4.27 13.33
CA LEU A 203 -20.48 -4.34 12.84
C LEU A 203 -20.53 -4.35 11.30
N ILE A 204 -19.70 -3.54 10.65
CA ILE A 204 -19.60 -3.51 9.18
C ILE A 204 -19.16 -4.87 8.64
N ILE A 205 -18.13 -5.47 9.26
CA ILE A 205 -17.58 -6.77 8.84
C ILE A 205 -18.62 -7.88 9.06
N GLU A 206 -19.27 -7.91 10.21
CA GLU A 206 -20.27 -8.92 10.55
C GLU A 206 -21.47 -8.88 9.60
N THR A 207 -22.03 -7.69 9.37
CA THR A 207 -23.16 -7.50 8.46
C THR A 207 -22.81 -7.85 7.02
N MET A 208 -21.61 -7.48 6.55
CA MET A 208 -21.10 -7.86 5.24
C MET A 208 -20.98 -9.38 5.09
N GLN A 209 -20.41 -10.07 6.08
CA GLN A 209 -20.27 -11.53 6.07
C GLN A 209 -21.61 -12.26 6.13
N ALA A 210 -22.58 -11.73 6.89
CA ALA A 210 -23.93 -12.29 6.97
C ALA A 210 -24.64 -12.22 5.60
N VAL A 211 -24.62 -11.04 4.96
CA VAL A 211 -25.23 -10.84 3.63
C VAL A 211 -24.53 -11.70 2.57
N TYR A 212 -23.21 -11.81 2.63
CA TYR A 212 -22.47 -12.64 1.69
C TYR A 212 -22.82 -14.12 1.84
N ARG A 213 -22.91 -14.64 3.07
CA ARG A 213 -23.32 -16.04 3.32
C ARG A 213 -24.74 -16.33 2.83
N GLU A 214 -25.67 -15.41 3.04
CA GLU A 214 -27.07 -15.56 2.63
C GLU A 214 -27.24 -15.54 1.11
N ARG A 215 -26.45 -14.72 0.39
CA ARG A 215 -26.63 -14.46 -1.05
C ARG A 215 -25.60 -15.09 -1.99
N SER A 216 -24.52 -15.67 -1.47
CA SER A 216 -23.45 -16.29 -2.27
C SER A 216 -23.94 -17.43 -3.17
N VAL A 217 -25.16 -17.95 -2.95
CA VAL A 217 -25.74 -19.03 -3.77
C VAL A 217 -26.50 -18.49 -5.00
N GLU A 218 -26.98 -17.24 -4.98
CA GLU A 218 -27.89 -16.70 -6.02
C GLU A 218 -27.33 -15.50 -6.79
N THR A 219 -26.45 -14.69 -6.20
CA THR A 219 -25.94 -13.47 -6.85
C THR A 219 -24.47 -13.23 -6.56
N ASN A 220 -23.66 -13.09 -7.61
CA ASN A 220 -22.25 -12.68 -7.49
C ASN A 220 -22.17 -11.22 -7.05
N ILE A 221 -22.08 -10.98 -5.75
CA ILE A 221 -21.87 -9.63 -5.21
C ILE A 221 -20.45 -9.19 -5.58
N THR A 222 -20.34 -8.21 -6.46
CA THR A 222 -19.06 -7.74 -7.02
C THR A 222 -18.65 -6.36 -6.52
N SER A 223 -19.44 -5.67 -5.69
CA SER A 223 -19.13 -4.31 -5.23
C SER A 223 -19.48 -4.10 -3.77
N PHE A 224 -18.63 -3.37 -3.06
CA PHE A 224 -18.86 -3.00 -1.66
C PHE A 224 -20.07 -2.07 -1.49
N LEU A 225 -20.40 -1.27 -2.52
CA LEU A 225 -21.57 -0.40 -2.52
C LEU A 225 -22.88 -1.15 -2.25
N TYR A 226 -22.93 -2.45 -2.57
CA TYR A 226 -24.08 -3.30 -2.34
C TYR A 226 -24.46 -3.40 -0.87
N TYR A 227 -23.47 -3.45 0.02
CA TYR A 227 -23.70 -3.59 1.46
C TYR A 227 -24.15 -2.27 2.11
N LYS A 228 -24.06 -1.14 1.41
CA LYS A 228 -24.30 0.19 1.96
C LYS A 228 -25.61 0.28 2.74
N SER A 229 -26.73 -0.01 2.10
CA SER A 229 -28.05 0.14 2.73
C SER A 229 -28.22 -0.79 3.94
N VAL A 230 -27.73 -2.02 3.83
CA VAL A 230 -27.87 -3.03 4.88
C VAL A 230 -27.04 -2.68 6.11
N ILE A 231 -25.81 -2.18 5.90
CA ILE A 231 -24.93 -1.72 6.99
C ILE A 231 -25.57 -0.53 7.72
N TYR A 232 -26.08 0.48 7.01
CA TYR A 232 -26.71 1.63 7.65
C TYR A 232 -27.99 1.25 8.40
N GLN A 233 -28.80 0.34 7.86
CA GLN A 233 -29.99 -0.17 8.56
C GLN A 233 -29.63 -0.92 9.84
N ALA A 234 -28.60 -1.78 9.79
CA ALA A 234 -28.10 -2.49 10.97
C ALA A 234 -27.51 -1.53 12.02
N TRP A 235 -26.91 -0.42 11.58
CA TRP A 235 -26.42 0.61 12.50
C TRP A 235 -27.57 1.36 13.19
N GLU A 236 -28.62 1.72 12.44
CA GLU A 236 -29.80 2.38 13.00
C GLU A 236 -30.51 1.52 14.06
N THR A 237 -30.60 0.21 13.86
CA THR A 237 -31.20 -0.70 14.85
C THR A 237 -30.36 -0.80 16.12
N VAL A 238 -29.03 -0.91 16.00
CA VAL A 238 -28.11 -0.91 17.15
C VAL A 238 -28.17 0.41 17.92
N LYS A 239 -28.26 1.53 17.20
CA LYS A 239 -28.40 2.86 17.81
C LYS A 239 -29.72 2.99 18.57
N ALA A 240 -30.83 2.56 17.98
CA ALA A 240 -32.15 2.58 18.62
C ALA A 240 -32.23 1.70 19.88
N ILE A 241 -31.55 0.55 19.90
CA ILE A 241 -31.47 -0.33 21.07
C ILE A 241 -30.65 0.34 22.19
N THR A 242 -29.55 1.00 21.84
CA THR A 242 -28.65 1.65 22.79
C THR A 242 -29.25 2.92 23.41
N GLU A 243 -30.04 3.68 22.64
CA GLU A 243 -30.76 4.87 23.10
C GLU A 243 -32.08 4.53 23.84
N GLY A 244 -32.54 3.29 23.75
CA GLY A 244 -33.82 2.82 24.31
C GLY A 244 -33.77 2.16 25.70
N VAL A 245 -32.61 2.11 26.37
CA VAL A 245 -32.49 1.52 27.71
C VAL A 245 -32.65 2.61 28.79
N PRO A 246 -33.78 2.70 29.50
CA PRO A 246 -33.85 3.51 30.71
C PRO A 246 -32.94 2.87 31.77
N ILE A 247 -31.93 3.62 32.20
CA ILE A 247 -31.11 3.29 33.36
C ILE A 247 -32.04 3.36 34.58
N SER A 248 -32.54 2.21 35.03
CA SER A 248 -33.15 2.11 36.36
C SER A 248 -32.03 1.91 37.38
N PRO A 249 -31.78 2.85 38.30
CA PRO A 249 -30.81 2.64 39.35
C PRO A 249 -31.35 1.59 40.31
N VAL A 250 -30.53 0.58 40.57
CA VAL A 250 -30.75 -0.44 41.60
C VAL A 250 -30.82 0.25 42.96
N ALA A 251 -31.99 0.17 43.63
CA ALA A 251 -32.14 0.45 45.05
C ALA A 251 -32.87 -0.71 45.72
N LEU A 252 -32.21 -1.30 46.72
CA LEU A 252 -32.76 -2.22 47.71
C LEU A 252 -33.77 -1.49 48.62
N GLY A 253 -34.89 -2.13 48.95
CA GLY A 253 -35.67 -1.84 50.17
C GLY A 253 -37.17 -1.58 49.99
N GLU A 254 -37.96 -2.60 50.34
CA GLU A 254 -39.25 -2.59 51.05
C GLU A 254 -40.49 -1.78 50.56
N ASP A 255 -41.54 -2.58 50.30
CA ASP A 255 -42.93 -2.46 50.74
C ASP A 255 -44.01 -1.57 50.05
N SER A 256 -45.15 -2.26 49.85
CA SER A 256 -46.55 -1.80 49.83
C SER A 256 -47.21 -1.36 48.50
N ILE A 257 -47.87 -2.35 47.89
CA ILE A 257 -49.29 -2.40 47.48
C ILE A 257 -50.10 -1.07 47.55
N THR A 258 -50.62 -0.59 46.40
CA THR A 258 -52.08 -0.52 46.09
C THR A 258 -52.37 0.27 44.79
N ASN A 259 -53.05 -0.42 43.87
CA ASN A 259 -54.09 0.03 42.91
C ASN A 259 -54.05 1.45 42.29
N ARG A 260 -54.01 1.49 40.94
CA ARG A 260 -54.97 2.27 40.14
C ARG A 260 -55.11 1.80 38.67
N VAL A 261 -56.39 1.59 38.33
CA VAL A 261 -57.12 1.30 37.08
C VAL A 261 -56.50 1.81 35.75
N PRO A 262 -56.67 1.08 34.63
CA PRO A 262 -56.15 1.45 33.30
C PRO A 262 -57.10 2.40 32.52
N ALA A 263 -56.53 3.36 31.80
CA ALA A 263 -57.21 4.23 30.83
C ALA A 263 -56.38 4.26 29.51
N PRO A 264 -57.00 4.60 28.36
CA PRO A 264 -56.86 3.86 27.10
C PRO A 264 -55.62 4.19 26.28
N VAL A 265 -55.16 3.19 25.51
CA VAL A 265 -54.10 3.31 24.52
C VAL A 265 -54.58 4.22 23.38
N VAL A 266 -54.05 5.44 23.34
CA VAL A 266 -54.23 6.36 22.20
C VAL A 266 -53.26 5.92 21.09
N ALA A 267 -53.83 5.54 19.95
CA ALA A 267 -53.09 5.10 18.77
C ALA A 267 -52.15 6.21 18.26
N LEU A 268 -50.85 5.97 18.34
CA LEU A 268 -49.82 6.80 17.71
C LEU A 268 -49.81 6.49 16.20
N GLY A 269 -50.13 7.49 15.39
CA GLY A 269 -50.26 7.37 13.94
C GLY A 269 -49.04 6.72 13.27
N SER A 270 -49.30 5.85 12.30
CA SER A 270 -48.28 5.12 11.56
C SER A 270 -47.31 6.09 10.85
N PRO A 271 -45.98 5.85 10.91
CA PRO A 271 -45.03 6.71 10.20
C PRO A 271 -45.31 6.71 8.70
N ARG A 272 -45.33 7.90 8.11
CA ARG A 272 -45.61 8.11 6.68
C ARG A 272 -44.49 7.46 5.85
N ARG A 273 -44.82 6.34 5.20
CA ARG A 273 -43.90 5.55 4.37
C ARG A 273 -43.41 6.38 3.18
N THR A 274 -42.12 6.29 2.87
CA THR A 274 -41.51 6.91 1.70
C THR A 274 -41.87 6.12 0.44
N ARG A 275 -41.98 6.78 -0.73
CA ARG A 275 -42.32 6.16 -2.03
C ARG A 275 -41.50 4.88 -2.35
N PRO A 276 -40.18 4.83 -2.10
CA PRO A 276 -39.39 3.63 -2.36
C PRO A 276 -39.79 2.43 -1.48
N GLN A 277 -40.26 2.69 -0.26
CA GLN A 277 -40.71 1.65 0.68
C GLN A 277 -42.04 1.03 0.22
N GLN A 278 -42.93 1.83 -0.35
CA GLN A 278 -44.20 1.36 -0.91
C GLN A 278 -43.98 0.50 -2.15
N GLU A 279 -43.05 0.89 -3.03
CA GLU A 279 -42.71 0.09 -4.22
C GLU A 279 -42.09 -1.27 -3.85
N LEU A 280 -41.27 -1.33 -2.80
CA LEU A 280 -40.66 -2.57 -2.32
C LEU A 280 -41.70 -3.53 -1.71
N ASP A 281 -42.66 -3.00 -0.95
CA ASP A 281 -43.76 -3.76 -0.37
C ASP A 281 -44.73 -4.27 -1.45
N ASP A 282 -45.03 -3.44 -2.47
CA ASP A 282 -45.88 -3.83 -3.60
C ASP A 282 -45.22 -4.93 -4.46
N LEU A 283 -43.89 -4.88 -4.63
CA LEU A 283 -43.13 -5.94 -5.31
C LEU A 283 -43.10 -7.25 -4.52
N ARG A 284 -42.98 -7.16 -3.18
CA ARG A 284 -43.06 -8.35 -2.30
C ARG A 284 -44.44 -8.98 -2.38
N ARG A 285 -45.51 -8.18 -2.33
CA ARG A 285 -46.89 -8.66 -2.46
C ARG A 285 -47.13 -9.36 -3.79
N LYS A 286 -46.74 -8.75 -4.91
CA LYS A 286 -46.86 -9.38 -6.25
C LYS A 286 -46.09 -10.69 -6.39
N ARG A 287 -44.95 -10.81 -5.72
CA ARG A 287 -44.14 -12.03 -5.73
C ARG A 287 -44.79 -13.16 -4.93
N GLU A 288 -45.41 -12.84 -3.80
CA GLU A 288 -46.16 -13.80 -2.99
C GLU A 288 -47.40 -14.30 -3.75
N GLU A 289 -48.15 -13.40 -4.40
CA GLU A 289 -49.32 -13.73 -5.22
C GLU A 289 -48.93 -14.63 -6.42
N ALA A 290 -47.80 -14.35 -7.07
CA ALA A 290 -47.31 -15.19 -8.18
C ALA A 290 -46.95 -16.61 -7.71
N ARG A 291 -46.34 -16.76 -6.53
CA ARG A 291 -46.06 -18.10 -5.97
C ARG A 291 -47.33 -18.86 -5.59
N GLN A 292 -48.35 -18.16 -5.12
CA GLN A 292 -49.64 -18.79 -4.78
C GLN A 292 -50.39 -19.26 -6.03
N LEU A 293 -50.23 -18.58 -7.16
CA LEU A 293 -50.80 -18.99 -8.45
C LEU A 293 -50.03 -20.14 -9.12
N GLU A 294 -48.74 -20.31 -8.83
CA GLU A 294 -47.96 -21.46 -9.32
C GLU A 294 -48.13 -22.73 -8.49
N GLN A 295 -48.69 -22.63 -7.27
CA GLN A 295 -48.89 -23.75 -6.34
C GLN A 295 -50.35 -24.23 -6.23
N GLY A 296 -51.28 -23.66 -6.99
CA GLY A 296 -52.68 -24.09 -7.13
C GLY A 296 -52.98 -24.59 -8.53
#